data_AF-A0A935ACA3-F1
#
_entry.id   AF-A0A935ACA3-F1
#
_cell.length_a   1.000
_cell.length_b   1.000
_cell.length_c   1.000
_cell.angle_alpha   90.00
_cell.angle_beta   90.00
_cell.angle_gamma   90.00
#
_symmetry.space_group_name_H-M   'P 1'
#
loop_
_entity.id
_entity.type
_entity.pdbx_description
1 polymer ?
#
loop_
_entity_poly.entity_id
_entity_poly.type
_entity_poly.pdbx_seq_one_letter_code
_entity_poly.pdbx_strand_id
1 'polypeptide(L)'
;MKRDLPEKFDAATHFDLMRWIGWIVAVASSVLAAVFGLYFLQFSNGTLSADLATWGQFGDFVGGTANPILAFLTLNALVLTIVLQSKQLSISSRELELSRRELELTREELSRSAHAQELSEKALRAQAATAEKSARLSAINFLLDHYKNELRDMRGVAYTANDPRLVRMQLLQRREHQLLAMLDEIFRETSGEGEADGTNPVQDR
;
A
#
# COMPACT_ATOMS: atom_id res chain seq x y z
N MET A 1 24.45 -10.26 3.15
CA MET A 1 25.65 -9.98 2.34
C MET A 1 25.83 -11.06 1.27
N LYS A 2 24.92 -11.14 0.28
CA LYS A 2 25.00 -12.02 -0.91
C LYS A 2 23.99 -11.52 -1.96
N ARG A 3 24.18 -10.33 -2.55
CA ARG A 3 23.28 -9.83 -3.61
C ARG A 3 23.94 -9.12 -4.79
N ASP A 4 25.27 -9.16 -4.89
CA ASP A 4 25.99 -8.36 -5.90
C ASP A 4 26.55 -9.19 -7.09
N LEU A 5 26.22 -10.50 -7.16
CA LEU A 5 26.75 -11.38 -8.21
C LEU A 5 25.98 -11.37 -9.55
N PRO A 6 24.63 -11.23 -9.64
CA PRO A 6 23.96 -11.33 -10.95
C PRO A 6 24.17 -10.08 -11.83
N GLU A 7 24.44 -8.93 -11.22
CA GLU A 7 24.52 -7.65 -11.94
C GLU A 7 25.78 -7.53 -12.82
N LYS A 8 26.90 -8.11 -12.37
CA LYS A 8 28.16 -8.12 -13.13
C LYS A 8 28.15 -9.06 -14.34
N PHE A 9 27.34 -10.12 -14.30
CA PHE A 9 27.19 -11.04 -15.44
C PHE A 9 26.34 -10.43 -16.56
N ASP A 10 25.39 -9.55 -16.22
CA ASP A 10 24.46 -8.96 -17.19
C ASP A 10 25.08 -7.86 -18.05
N ALA A 11 25.96 -7.03 -17.47
CA ALA A 11 26.66 -5.99 -18.24
C ALA A 11 27.71 -6.61 -19.17
N ALA A 12 28.46 -7.62 -18.71
CA ALA A 12 29.49 -8.29 -19.50
C ALA A 12 28.89 -9.01 -20.73
N THR A 13 27.74 -9.68 -20.57
CA THR A 13 27.09 -10.37 -21.70
C THR A 13 26.66 -9.43 -22.82
N HIS A 14 26.18 -8.22 -22.50
CA HIS A 14 25.72 -7.27 -23.51
C HIS A 14 26.88 -6.74 -24.36
N PHE A 15 28.00 -6.35 -23.74
CA PHE A 15 29.19 -5.90 -24.47
C PHE A 15 29.83 -7.02 -25.29
N ASP A 16 29.88 -8.24 -24.76
CA ASP A 16 30.45 -9.38 -25.48
C ASP A 16 29.58 -9.83 -26.65
N LEU A 17 28.25 -9.82 -26.50
CA LEU A 17 27.30 -10.12 -27.58
C LEU A 17 27.41 -9.09 -28.70
N MET A 18 27.41 -7.79 -28.39
CA MET A 18 27.53 -6.74 -29.40
C MET A 18 28.85 -6.84 -30.17
N ARG A 19 29.95 -7.11 -29.47
CA ARG A 19 31.26 -7.32 -30.10
C ARG A 19 31.27 -8.55 -31.00
N TRP A 20 30.67 -9.65 -30.57
CA TRP A 20 30.59 -10.90 -31.34
C TRP A 20 29.71 -10.76 -32.59
N ILE A 21 28.55 -10.09 -32.48
CA ILE A 21 27.68 -9.77 -33.62
C ILE A 21 28.43 -8.86 -34.61
N GLY A 22 29.15 -7.85 -34.11
CA GLY A 22 29.98 -6.98 -34.94
C GLY A 22 31.01 -7.76 -35.77
N TRP A 23 31.69 -8.74 -35.16
CA TRP A 23 32.63 -9.62 -35.88
C TRP A 23 31.95 -10.48 -36.95
N ILE A 24 30.78 -11.06 -36.65
CA ILE A 24 30.03 -11.88 -37.60
C ILE A 24 29.62 -11.05 -38.83
N VAL A 25 29.07 -9.86 -38.60
CA VAL A 25 28.67 -8.96 -39.69
C VAL A 25 29.88 -8.51 -40.49
N ALA A 26 30.98 -8.15 -39.84
CA ALA A 26 32.22 -7.74 -40.52
C ALA A 26 32.78 -8.86 -41.40
N VAL A 27 32.79 -10.11 -40.93
CA VAL A 27 33.23 -11.27 -41.72
C VAL A 27 32.31 -11.51 -42.90
N ALA A 28 30.98 -11.48 -42.69
CA ALA A 28 30.01 -11.67 -43.76
C ALA A 28 30.14 -10.57 -44.85
N SER A 29 30.27 -9.30 -44.45
CA SER A 29 30.50 -8.18 -45.36
C SER A 29 31.85 -8.29 -46.08
N SER A 30 32.90 -8.75 -45.40
CA SER A 30 34.22 -8.96 -46.01
C SER A 30 34.20 -10.07 -47.05
N VAL A 31 33.52 -11.18 -46.79
CA VAL A 31 33.34 -12.27 -47.76
C VAL A 31 32.57 -11.78 -48.98
N LEU A 32 31.47 -11.05 -48.79
CA LEU A 32 30.74 -10.44 -49.91
C LEU A 32 31.62 -9.47 -50.71
N ALA A 33 32.34 -8.56 -50.05
CA ALA A 33 33.25 -7.62 -50.72
C ALA A 33 34.38 -8.33 -51.49
N ALA A 34 34.94 -9.41 -50.95
CA ALA A 34 35.95 -10.21 -51.63
C ALA A 34 35.39 -10.90 -52.88
N VAL A 35 34.18 -11.45 -52.78
CA VAL A 35 33.47 -12.08 -53.91
C VAL A 35 33.20 -11.07 -55.02
N PHE A 36 32.68 -9.88 -54.67
CA PHE A 36 32.47 -8.79 -55.62
C PHE A 36 33.79 -8.27 -56.21
N GLY A 37 34.84 -8.14 -55.39
CA GLY A 37 36.16 -7.67 -55.83
C GLY A 37 36.86 -8.63 -56.78
N LEU A 38 36.87 -9.93 -56.46
CA LEU A 38 37.42 -10.96 -57.35
C LEU A 38 36.66 -11.04 -58.68
N TYR A 39 35.34 -10.91 -58.63
CA TYR A 39 34.53 -10.84 -59.85
C TYR A 39 34.89 -9.63 -60.70
N PHE A 40 35.00 -8.43 -60.10
CA PHE A 40 35.36 -7.22 -60.83
C PHE A 40 36.75 -7.32 -61.45
N LEU A 41 37.74 -7.86 -60.73
CA LEU A 41 39.11 -8.06 -61.24
C LEU A 41 39.17 -9.09 -62.37
N GLN A 42 38.35 -10.14 -62.33
CA GLN A 42 38.35 -11.20 -63.34
C GLN A 42 37.56 -10.81 -64.62
N PHE A 43 36.50 -10.00 -64.47
CA PHE A 43 35.62 -9.60 -65.58
C PHE A 43 35.82 -8.16 -66.08
N SER A 44 36.63 -7.32 -65.42
CA SER A 44 36.93 -5.95 -65.90
C SER A 44 37.99 -5.91 -67.02
N ASN A 45 37.71 -6.53 -68.16
CA ASN A 45 38.43 -6.24 -69.41
C ASN A 45 37.84 -5.03 -70.17
N GLY A 46 37.04 -4.19 -69.50
CA GLY A 46 36.66 -2.86 -69.99
C GLY A 46 35.35 -2.75 -70.79
N THR A 47 34.60 -3.84 -71.01
CA THR A 47 33.30 -3.79 -71.69
C THR A 47 32.22 -4.58 -70.92
N LEU A 48 31.06 -3.96 -70.70
CA LEU A 48 29.88 -4.65 -70.16
C LEU A 48 29.39 -5.70 -71.18
N SER A 49 29.26 -6.95 -70.76
CA SER A 49 28.71 -8.01 -71.62
C SER A 49 27.27 -7.69 -72.01
N ALA A 50 27.00 -7.70 -73.32
CA ALA A 50 25.64 -7.56 -73.88
C ALA A 50 24.85 -8.89 -73.84
N ASP A 51 25.49 -9.99 -73.43
CA ASP A 51 24.87 -11.31 -73.36
C ASP A 51 24.16 -11.53 -72.01
N LEU A 52 22.87 -11.84 -72.09
CA LEU A 52 22.01 -12.10 -70.93
C LEU A 52 22.42 -13.36 -70.17
N ALA A 53 23.05 -14.34 -70.82
CA ALA A 53 23.51 -15.57 -70.17
C ALA A 53 24.64 -15.30 -69.15
N THR A 54 25.51 -14.31 -69.43
CA THR A 54 26.57 -13.88 -68.50
C THR A 54 25.98 -13.32 -67.20
N TRP A 55 24.86 -12.57 -67.31
CA TRP A 55 24.14 -12.03 -66.16
C TRP A 55 23.42 -13.11 -65.35
N GLY A 56 22.91 -14.16 -66.00
CA GLY A 56 22.36 -15.33 -65.32
C GLY A 56 23.41 -16.06 -64.47
N GLN A 57 24.58 -16.34 -65.05
CA GLN A 57 25.68 -17.01 -64.34
C GLN A 57 26.23 -16.17 -63.17
N PHE A 58 26.25 -14.84 -63.31
CA PHE A 58 26.57 -13.93 -62.21
C PHE A 58 25.52 -14.01 -61.09
N GLY A 59 24.24 -13.99 -61.45
CA GLY A 59 23.14 -14.15 -60.51
C GLY A 59 23.21 -15.46 -59.73
N ASP A 60 23.57 -16.56 -60.39
CA ASP A 60 23.73 -17.87 -59.76
C ASP A 60 24.90 -17.91 -58.77
N PHE A 61 26.03 -17.28 -59.10
CA PHE A 61 27.19 -17.21 -58.21
C PHE A 61 26.95 -16.33 -56.97
N VAL A 62 26.39 -15.13 -57.19
CA VAL A 62 26.01 -14.21 -56.10
C VAL A 62 24.93 -14.85 -55.23
N GLY A 63 23.89 -15.41 -55.84
CA GLY A 63 22.82 -16.10 -55.13
C GLY A 63 23.32 -17.32 -54.36
N GLY A 64 24.19 -18.14 -54.97
CA GLY A 64 24.77 -19.33 -54.36
C GLY A 64 25.68 -19.04 -53.17
N THR A 65 26.32 -17.87 -53.13
CA THR A 65 27.20 -17.46 -52.01
C THR A 65 26.45 -16.62 -50.97
N ALA A 66 25.60 -15.68 -51.40
CA ALA A 66 24.87 -14.80 -50.51
C ALA A 66 23.77 -15.53 -49.73
N ASN A 67 23.03 -16.48 -50.34
CA ASN A 67 21.94 -17.18 -49.64
C ASN A 67 22.40 -17.95 -48.40
N PRO A 68 23.45 -18.79 -48.46
CA PRO A 68 23.95 -19.48 -47.27
C PRO A 68 24.45 -18.53 -46.18
N ILE A 69 25.10 -17.42 -46.56
CA ILE A 69 25.56 -16.40 -45.61
C ILE A 69 24.35 -15.74 -44.93
N LEU A 70 23.35 -15.30 -45.69
CA LEU A 70 22.13 -14.68 -45.16
C LEU A 70 21.33 -15.66 -44.30
N ALA A 71 21.23 -16.94 -44.69
CA ALA A 71 20.59 -17.97 -43.89
C ALA A 71 21.30 -18.20 -42.56
N PHE A 72 22.65 -18.23 -42.57
CA PHE A 72 23.44 -18.34 -41.35
C PHE A 72 23.27 -17.11 -40.44
N LEU A 73 23.29 -15.90 -40.99
CA LEU A 73 23.03 -14.67 -40.23
C LEU A 73 21.63 -14.67 -39.61
N THR A 74 20.63 -15.10 -40.38
CA THR A 74 19.24 -15.20 -39.92
C THR A 74 19.10 -16.19 -38.77
N LEU A 75 19.75 -17.36 -38.86
CA LEU A 75 19.77 -18.35 -37.78
C LEU A 75 20.41 -17.78 -36.50
N ASN A 76 21.56 -17.12 -36.62
CA ASN A 76 22.21 -16.49 -35.48
C ASN A 76 21.37 -15.37 -34.85
N ALA A 77 20.73 -14.54 -35.68
CA ALA A 77 19.82 -13.50 -35.23
C ALA A 77 18.59 -14.08 -34.50
N LEU A 78 18.06 -15.20 -34.98
CA LEU A 78 16.95 -15.88 -34.32
C LEU A 78 17.37 -16.45 -32.96
N VAL A 79 18.51 -17.13 -32.88
CA VAL A 79 19.04 -17.66 -31.60
C VAL A 79 19.27 -16.53 -30.60
N LEU A 80 19.87 -15.42 -31.04
CA LEU A 80 20.05 -14.23 -30.21
C LEU A 80 18.72 -13.70 -29.70
N THR A 81 17.72 -13.62 -30.58
CA THR A 81 16.37 -13.15 -30.22
C THR A 81 15.76 -14.04 -29.15
N ILE A 82 15.87 -15.37 -29.27
CA ILE A 82 15.35 -16.32 -28.29
C ILE A 82 16.06 -16.16 -26.93
N VAL A 83 17.38 -16.03 -26.92
CA VAL A 83 18.16 -15.82 -25.69
C VAL A 83 17.75 -14.52 -25.01
N LEU A 84 17.62 -13.44 -25.79
CA LEU A 84 17.20 -12.15 -25.27
C LEU A 84 15.77 -12.18 -24.73
N GLN A 85 14.84 -12.81 -25.46
CA GLN A 85 13.45 -13.00 -25.02
C GLN A 85 13.38 -13.83 -23.73
N SER A 86 14.15 -14.91 -23.61
CA SER A 86 14.23 -15.72 -22.39
C SER A 86 14.71 -14.90 -21.19
N LYS A 87 15.75 -14.08 -21.39
CA LYS A 87 16.25 -13.17 -20.36
C LYS A 87 15.19 -12.16 -19.93
N GLN A 88 14.53 -11.51 -20.89
CA GLN A 88 13.45 -10.55 -20.61
C GLN A 88 12.30 -11.21 -19.84
N LEU A 89 11.89 -12.41 -20.21
CA LEU A 89 10.86 -13.18 -19.49
C LEU A 89 11.29 -13.49 -18.05
N SER A 90 12.56 -13.84 -17.82
CA SER A 90 13.07 -14.12 -16.48
C SER A 90 13.07 -12.87 -15.58
N ILE A 91 13.47 -11.71 -16.13
CA ILE A 91 13.46 -10.42 -15.43
C ILE A 91 12.02 -10.02 -15.11
N SER A 92 11.13 -10.05 -16.11
CA SER A 92 9.71 -9.74 -15.93
C SER A 92 9.05 -10.66 -14.89
N SER A 93 9.35 -11.95 -14.90
CA SER A 93 8.83 -12.90 -13.90
C SER A 93 9.30 -12.54 -12.48
N ARG A 94 10.56 -12.15 -12.34
CA ARG A 94 11.14 -11.73 -11.05
C ARG A 94 10.53 -10.41 -10.56
N GLU A 95 10.32 -9.45 -11.44
CA GLU A 95 9.65 -8.19 -11.10
C GLU A 95 8.20 -8.44 -10.66
N LEU A 96 7.49 -9.35 -11.33
CA LEU A 96 6.13 -9.73 -10.95
C LEU A 96 6.08 -10.39 -9.57
N GLU A 97 7.05 -11.25 -9.25
CA GLU A 97 7.17 -11.87 -7.92
C GLU A 97 7.40 -10.82 -6.82
N LEU A 98 8.30 -9.87 -7.06
CA LEU A 98 8.55 -8.76 -6.13
C LEU A 98 7.30 -7.89 -5.93
N SER A 99 6.60 -7.56 -7.02
CA SER A 99 5.36 -6.78 -6.98
C SER A 99 4.26 -7.50 -6.18
N ARG A 100 4.12 -8.82 -6.36
CA ARG A 100 3.17 -9.62 -5.56
C ARG A 100 3.50 -9.58 -4.08
N ARG A 101 4.78 -9.72 -3.72
CA ARG A 101 5.23 -9.65 -2.33
C ARG A 101 4.97 -8.28 -1.70
N GLU A 102 5.21 -7.20 -2.44
CA GLU A 102 4.91 -5.85 -1.98
C GLU A 102 3.42 -5.63 -1.77
N LEU A 103 2.57 -6.19 -2.65
CA LEU A 103 1.13 -6.14 -2.50
C LEU A 103 0.64 -6.92 -1.28
N GLU A 104 1.23 -8.08 -0.99
CA GLU A 104 0.94 -8.86 0.22
C GLU A 104 1.27 -8.08 1.50
N LEU A 105 2.46 -7.48 1.56
CA LEU A 105 2.87 -6.63 2.69
C LEU A 105 1.94 -5.42 2.85
N THR A 106 1.57 -4.76 1.75
CA THR A 106 0.65 -3.62 1.76
C THR A 106 -0.74 -4.03 2.29
N ARG A 107 -1.23 -5.20 1.89
CA ARG A 107 -2.50 -5.74 2.41
C ARG A 107 -2.44 -6.05 3.90
N GLU A 108 -1.33 -6.59 4.37
CA GLU A 108 -1.12 -6.85 5.80
C GLU A 108 -1.12 -5.55 6.61
N GLU A 109 -0.38 -4.53 6.17
CA GLU A 109 -0.34 -3.23 6.83
C GLU A 109 -1.71 -2.52 6.79
N LEU A 110 -2.46 -2.63 5.69
CA LEU A 110 -3.81 -2.10 5.62
C LEU A 110 -4.75 -2.80 6.59
N SER A 111 -4.63 -4.12 6.74
CA SER A 111 -5.42 -4.89 7.71
C SER A 111 -5.08 -4.51 9.15
N ARG A 112 -3.79 -4.32 9.47
CA ARG A 112 -3.35 -3.83 10.78
C ARG A 112 -3.87 -2.43 11.08
N SER A 113 -3.81 -1.53 10.09
CA SER A 113 -4.34 -0.17 10.21
C SER A 113 -5.86 -0.16 10.43
N ALA A 114 -6.60 -0.96 9.67
CA ALA A 114 -8.04 -1.11 9.85
C ALA A 114 -8.40 -1.62 11.26
N HIS A 115 -7.66 -2.61 11.77
CA HIS A 115 -7.86 -3.11 13.12
C HIS A 115 -7.52 -2.07 14.20
N ALA A 116 -6.41 -1.33 14.03
CA ALA A 116 -6.07 -0.22 14.92
C ALA A 116 -7.13 0.88 14.91
N GLN A 117 -7.74 1.15 13.75
CA GLN A 117 -8.81 2.13 13.60
C GLN A 117 -10.11 1.67 14.27
N GLU A 118 -10.46 0.39 14.17
CA GLU A 118 -11.61 -0.19 14.89
C GLU A 118 -11.42 -0.09 16.41
N LEU A 119 -10.22 -0.42 16.91
CA LEU A 119 -9.89 -0.26 18.32
C LEU A 119 -9.96 1.20 18.77
N SER A 120 -9.45 2.12 17.94
CA SER A 120 -9.52 3.57 18.19
C SER A 120 -10.96 4.07 18.23
N GLU A 121 -11.83 3.62 17.31
CA GLU A 121 -13.26 3.94 17.32
C GLU A 121 -13.93 3.46 18.61
N LYS A 122 -13.65 2.22 19.05
CA LYS A 122 -14.16 1.69 20.32
C LYS A 122 -13.69 2.53 21.52
N ALA A 123 -12.40 2.88 21.55
CA ALA A 123 -11.84 3.72 22.62
C ALA A 123 -12.46 5.13 22.63
N LEU A 124 -12.64 5.75 21.46
CA LEU A 124 -13.30 7.05 21.31
C LEU A 124 -14.76 7.00 21.77
N ARG A 125 -15.49 5.94 21.44
CA ARG A 125 -16.87 5.75 21.93
C ARG A 125 -16.92 5.62 23.45
N ALA A 126 -16.01 4.84 24.04
CA ALA A 126 -15.91 4.71 25.49
C ALA A 126 -15.55 6.05 26.16
N GLN A 127 -14.63 6.82 25.56
CA GLN A 127 -14.32 8.18 26.02
C GLN A 127 -15.53 9.11 25.93
N ALA A 128 -16.26 9.11 24.81
CA ALA A 128 -17.45 9.94 24.63
C ALA A 128 -18.53 9.62 25.67
N ALA A 129 -18.78 8.34 25.95
CA ALA A 129 -19.73 7.92 26.99
C ALA A 129 -19.28 8.38 28.39
N THR A 130 -17.97 8.34 28.67
CA THR A 130 -17.42 8.83 29.95
C THR A 130 -17.53 10.35 30.05
N ALA A 131 -17.24 11.07 28.96
CA ALA A 131 -17.38 12.52 28.89
C ALA A 131 -18.84 12.96 29.07
N GLU A 132 -19.80 12.25 28.48
CA GLU A 132 -21.23 12.50 28.67
C GLU A 132 -21.64 12.37 30.14
N LYS A 133 -21.22 11.28 30.81
CA LYS A 133 -21.47 11.09 32.25
C LYS A 133 -20.89 12.24 33.07
N SER A 134 -19.65 12.64 32.79
CA SER A 134 -18.99 13.76 33.48
C SER A 134 -19.70 15.10 33.24
N ALA A 135 -20.15 15.35 32.01
CA ALA A 135 -20.90 16.57 31.67
C ALA A 135 -22.24 16.62 32.40
N ARG A 136 -22.94 15.47 32.47
CA ARG A 136 -24.20 15.35 33.22
C ARG A 136 -24.00 15.60 34.72
N LEU A 137 -22.97 15.04 35.32
CA LEU A 137 -22.61 15.28 36.72
C LEU A 137 -22.29 16.75 36.98
N SER A 138 -21.53 17.38 36.09
CA SER A 138 -21.19 18.81 36.18
C SER A 138 -22.44 19.69 36.11
N ALA A 139 -23.38 19.36 35.22
CA ALA A 139 -24.65 20.07 35.10
C ALA A 139 -25.53 19.90 36.36
N ILE A 140 -25.60 18.69 36.93
CA ILE A 140 -26.32 18.45 38.19
C ILE A 140 -25.71 19.26 39.32
N ASN A 141 -24.37 19.24 39.48
CA ASN A 141 -23.68 20.01 40.51
C ASN A 141 -23.94 21.51 40.37
N PHE A 142 -23.88 22.06 39.14
CA PHE A 142 -24.18 23.46 38.88
C PHE A 142 -25.62 23.84 39.30
N LEU A 143 -26.61 23.02 38.93
CA LEU A 143 -28.01 23.25 39.29
C LEU A 143 -28.23 23.13 40.81
N LEU A 144 -27.56 22.17 41.45
CA LEU A 144 -27.61 21.98 42.89
C LEU A 144 -27.07 23.20 43.63
N ASP A 145 -25.91 23.71 43.21
CA ASP A 145 -25.32 24.92 43.79
C ASP A 145 -26.20 26.15 43.57
N HIS A 146 -26.81 26.29 42.40
CA HIS A 146 -27.77 27.36 42.13
C HIS A 146 -28.95 27.32 43.11
N TYR A 147 -29.60 26.16 43.26
CA TYR A 147 -30.73 26.02 44.18
C TYR A 147 -30.33 26.20 45.66
N LYS A 148 -29.16 25.69 46.07
CA LYS A 148 -28.64 25.88 47.42
C LYS A 148 -28.43 27.36 47.75
N ASN A 149 -27.84 28.11 46.82
CA ASN A 149 -27.63 29.54 46.98
C ASN A 149 -28.97 30.30 47.06
N GLU A 150 -29.92 30.00 46.18
CA GLU A 150 -31.25 30.63 46.19
C GLU A 150 -32.01 30.34 47.50
N LEU A 151 -31.95 29.09 47.99
CA LEU A 151 -32.55 28.69 49.26
C LEU A 151 -31.87 29.33 50.48
N ARG A 152 -30.56 29.56 50.42
CA ARG A 152 -29.83 30.29 51.47
C ARG A 152 -30.28 31.74 51.54
N ASP A 153 -30.41 32.40 50.40
CA ASP A 153 -30.85 33.79 50.31
C ASP A 153 -32.30 33.94 50.80
N MET A 154 -33.16 32.96 50.52
CA MET A 154 -34.53 32.94 51.06
C MET A 154 -34.58 32.71 52.57
N ARG A 155 -33.75 31.82 53.12
CA ARG A 155 -33.73 31.53 54.57
C ARG A 155 -33.33 32.72 55.45
N GLY A 156 -32.66 33.73 54.90
CA GLY A 156 -32.28 34.96 55.62
C GLY A 156 -33.42 35.97 55.80
N VAL A 157 -34.62 35.71 55.28
CA VAL A 157 -35.75 36.67 55.24
C VAL A 157 -36.93 36.13 56.05
N ALA A 158 -37.56 36.97 56.87
CA ALA A 158 -38.78 36.61 57.60
C ALA A 158 -40.01 36.67 56.67
N TYR A 159 -40.74 35.56 56.55
CA TYR A 159 -41.94 35.44 55.71
C TYR A 159 -43.23 35.43 56.53
N THR A 160 -44.31 35.97 55.96
CA THR A 160 -45.65 35.89 56.54
C THR A 160 -46.38 34.64 56.02
N ALA A 161 -47.39 34.16 56.75
CA ALA A 161 -48.06 32.87 56.46
C ALA A 161 -48.70 32.76 55.05
N ASN A 162 -48.98 33.88 54.38
CA ASN A 162 -49.56 33.93 53.04
C ASN A 162 -48.56 34.37 51.94
N ASP A 163 -47.27 34.42 52.23
CA ASP A 163 -46.27 34.86 51.25
C ASP A 163 -46.10 33.82 50.11
N PRO A 164 -46.31 34.19 48.83
CA PRO A 164 -46.10 33.29 47.69
C PRO A 164 -44.68 32.69 47.61
N ARG A 165 -43.69 33.35 48.24
CA ARG A 165 -42.30 32.89 48.28
C ARG A 165 -42.12 31.59 49.08
N LEU A 166 -42.99 31.30 50.06
CA LEU A 166 -42.97 30.04 50.82
C LEU A 166 -43.25 28.84 49.91
N VAL A 167 -44.18 28.98 48.95
CA VAL A 167 -44.49 27.94 47.95
C VAL A 167 -43.28 27.69 47.03
N ARG A 168 -42.60 28.76 46.61
CA ARG A 168 -41.37 28.67 45.81
C ARG A 168 -40.23 28.00 46.59
N MET A 169 -40.07 28.33 47.86
CA MET A 169 -39.08 27.70 48.74
C MET A 169 -39.32 26.19 48.86
N GLN A 170 -40.56 25.76 49.07
CA GLN A 170 -40.90 24.33 49.11
C GLN A 170 -40.63 23.62 47.78
N LEU A 171 -40.93 24.27 46.65
CA LEU A 171 -40.64 23.73 45.32
C LEU A 171 -39.13 23.56 45.11
N LEU A 172 -38.33 24.56 45.47
CA LEU A 172 -36.87 24.53 45.36
C LEU A 172 -36.27 23.44 46.27
N GLN A 173 -36.75 23.30 47.51
CA GLN A 173 -36.33 22.23 48.43
C GLN A 173 -36.62 20.84 47.87
N ARG A 174 -37.81 20.64 47.26
CA ARG A 174 -38.14 19.36 46.60
C ARG A 174 -37.19 19.07 45.44
N ARG A 175 -36.88 20.06 44.61
CA ARG A 175 -35.95 19.92 43.47
C ARG A 175 -34.52 19.64 43.94
N GLU A 176 -34.06 20.30 45.00
CA GLU A 176 -32.76 20.04 45.61
C GLU A 176 -32.67 18.58 46.09
N HIS A 177 -33.66 18.10 46.85
CA HIS A 177 -33.72 16.71 47.30
C HIS A 177 -33.72 15.72 46.13
N GLN A 178 -34.45 16.02 45.06
CA GLN A 178 -34.45 15.19 43.85
C GLN A 178 -33.08 15.14 43.18
N LEU A 179 -32.39 16.28 43.04
CA LEU A 179 -31.04 16.30 42.46
C LEU A 179 -30.01 15.57 43.33
N LEU A 180 -30.11 15.68 44.65
CA LEU A 180 -29.26 14.92 45.59
C LEU A 180 -29.50 13.41 45.45
N ALA A 181 -30.76 12.97 45.40
CA ALA A 181 -31.10 11.57 45.19
C ALA A 181 -30.60 11.05 43.83
N MET A 182 -30.64 11.87 42.77
CA MET A 182 -30.05 11.53 41.47
C MET A 182 -28.52 11.42 41.54
N LEU A 183 -27.86 12.28 42.33
CA LEU A 183 -26.41 12.25 42.52
C LEU A 183 -25.98 11.00 43.30
N ASP A 184 -26.71 10.65 44.36
CA ASP A 184 -26.48 9.45 45.17
C ASP A 184 -26.64 8.17 44.35
N GLU A 185 -27.65 8.11 43.48
CA GLU A 185 -27.83 6.93 42.61
C GLU A 185 -26.70 6.81 41.58
N ILE A 186 -26.26 7.92 40.96
CA ILE A 186 -25.10 7.89 40.05
C ILE A 186 -23.83 7.52 40.81
N PHE A 187 -23.64 8.02 42.04
CA PHE A 187 -22.50 7.67 42.87
C PHE A 187 -22.48 6.16 43.13
N ARG A 188 -23.61 5.59 43.56
CA ARG A 188 -23.79 4.16 43.85
C ARG A 188 -23.53 3.27 42.63
N GLU A 189 -23.96 3.69 41.44
CA GLU A 189 -23.66 3.01 40.18
C GLU A 189 -22.15 3.05 39.84
N THR A 190 -21.45 4.14 40.18
CA THR A 190 -20.03 4.31 39.87
C THR A 190 -19.07 3.73 40.92
N SER A 191 -19.49 3.62 42.19
CA SER A 191 -18.68 3.07 43.29
C SER A 191 -18.72 1.54 43.36
N GLY A 192 -19.57 0.88 42.58
CA GLY A 192 -19.65 -0.59 42.51
C GLY A 192 -20.27 -1.24 43.74
N GLU A 193 -20.89 -0.48 44.65
CA GLU A 193 -21.48 -0.97 45.90
C GLU A 193 -22.83 -1.69 45.73
N GLY A 194 -23.26 -1.96 44.49
CA GLY A 194 -24.49 -2.70 44.19
C GLY A 194 -24.38 -4.23 44.29
N GLU A 195 -23.19 -4.81 44.52
CA GLU A 195 -22.96 -6.26 44.41
C GLU A 195 -22.47 -6.93 45.71
N ALA A 196 -22.38 -6.19 46.82
CA ALA A 196 -21.80 -6.69 48.08
C ALA A 196 -22.70 -6.47 49.31
N ASP A 197 -23.99 -6.79 49.22
CA ASP A 197 -24.79 -7.01 50.44
C ASP A 197 -25.92 -8.03 50.21
N GLY A 198 -25.49 -9.27 49.99
CA GLY A 198 -26.31 -10.47 49.95
C GLY A 198 -25.76 -11.49 50.93
N THR A 199 -25.97 -11.22 52.22
CA THR A 199 -25.78 -12.09 53.37
C THR A 199 -25.85 -13.60 53.07
N ASN A 200 -24.78 -14.33 53.38
CA ASN A 200 -24.88 -15.72 53.82
C ASN A 200 -24.31 -15.80 55.25
N PRO A 201 -25.13 -16.02 56.29
CA PRO A 201 -24.61 -16.12 57.64
C PRO A 201 -23.88 -17.45 57.80
N VAL A 202 -22.74 -17.34 58.47
CA VAL A 202 -22.02 -18.41 59.17
C VAL A 202 -22.98 -19.48 59.69
N GLN A 203 -22.77 -20.73 59.26
CA GLN A 203 -23.13 -21.89 60.06
C GLN A 203 -21.87 -22.68 60.37
N ASP A 204 -21.44 -22.51 61.61
CA ASP A 204 -20.44 -23.27 62.33
C ASP A 204 -21.05 -24.64 62.68
N ARG A 205 -20.45 -25.74 62.18
CA ARG A 205 -20.33 -27.08 62.78
C ARG A 205 -19.64 -28.07 61.86
#